data_AF-A0A381RF40-F1
#
_entry.id   AF-A0A381RF40-F1
#
_cell.length_a   1.000
_cell.length_b   1.000
_cell.length_c   1.000
_cell.angle_alpha   90.00
_cell.angle_beta   90.00
_cell.angle_gamma   90.00
#
_symmetry.space_group_name_H-M   'P 1'
#
loop_
_entity.id
_entity.type
_entity.pdbx_description
1 polymer ?
#
loop_
_entity_poly.entity_id
_entity_poly.type
_entity_poly.pdbx_seq_one_letter_code
_entity_poly.pdbx_strand_id
1 'polypeptide(L)'
;MKNISKNSIISDYKQIPDPSRRFKQAGYGFLLLNLIYLALAIFFIPPFNIGLTALLSLLAFVLLLGVFTYYLFQEKKLLAQFLAVIYGARSVFTAYSFFAGDTFQAVPYFLPCLFITFYLLGRAGWNWP
;
A
#
# COMPACT_ATOMS: atom_id res chain seq x y z
N MET A 1 -42.32 1.72 27.71
CA MET A 1 -41.42 2.64 26.98
C MET A 1 -39.97 2.43 27.47
N LYS A 2 -39.31 1.32 27.10
CA LYS A 2 -37.92 0.98 27.57
C LYS A 2 -37.10 0.23 26.51
N ASN A 3 -37.47 0.36 25.24
CA ASN A 3 -36.78 -0.31 24.12
C ASN A 3 -35.94 0.66 23.26
N ILE A 4 -36.14 1.97 23.40
CA ILE A 4 -35.44 2.98 22.60
C ILE A 4 -34.01 3.20 23.12
N SER A 5 -33.82 3.20 24.45
CA SER A 5 -32.49 3.41 25.08
C SER A 5 -31.52 2.25 24.88
N LYS A 6 -31.99 1.00 24.79
CA LYS A 6 -31.12 -0.14 24.45
C LYS A 6 -30.67 -0.08 23.00
N ASN A 7 -31.56 0.25 22.06
CA ASN A 7 -31.20 0.36 20.65
C ASN A 7 -30.30 1.58 20.37
N SER A 8 -30.38 2.67 21.14
CA SER A 8 -29.44 3.78 21.02
C SER A 8 -28.06 3.42 21.55
N ILE A 9 -27.95 2.73 22.70
CA ILE A 9 -26.65 2.26 23.24
C ILE A 9 -26.03 1.17 22.34
N ILE A 10 -26.86 0.29 21.76
CA ILE A 10 -26.43 -0.73 20.78
C ILE A 10 -26.18 -0.10 19.41
N SER A 11 -26.65 1.11 19.11
CA SER A 11 -26.20 1.83 17.92
C SER A 11 -24.94 2.65 18.18
N ASP A 12 -24.63 3.00 19.44
CA ASP A 12 -23.48 3.82 19.85
C ASP A 12 -22.18 3.00 20.01
N TYR A 13 -22.26 1.66 20.12
CA TYR A 13 -21.08 0.83 19.82
C TYR A 13 -20.62 0.98 18.36
N LYS A 14 -21.36 1.73 17.51
CA LYS A 14 -20.99 2.19 16.16
C LYS A 14 -19.49 2.33 16.07
N GLN A 15 -18.90 1.24 15.59
CA GLN A 15 -17.58 1.15 15.03
C GLN A 15 -16.62 2.17 15.63
N ILE A 16 -16.12 1.96 16.85
CA ILE A 16 -14.75 2.41 17.12
C ILE A 16 -13.96 1.71 16.02
N PRO A 17 -13.47 2.43 14.99
CA PRO A 17 -12.91 1.77 13.85
C PRO A 17 -11.61 1.16 14.36
N ASP A 18 -11.65 -0.16 14.54
CA ASP A 18 -10.58 -0.91 15.17
C ASP A 18 -9.29 -0.57 14.41
N PRO A 19 -8.36 0.20 15.01
CA PRO A 19 -7.18 0.68 14.29
C PRO A 19 -6.41 -0.51 13.71
N SER A 20 -6.44 -1.63 14.41
CA SER A 20 -5.89 -2.93 14.02
C SER A 20 -6.39 -3.44 12.67
N ARG A 21 -7.67 -3.22 12.32
CA ARG A 21 -8.22 -3.62 11.02
C ARG A 21 -7.68 -2.74 9.90
N ARG A 22 -7.50 -1.44 10.13
CA ARG A 22 -6.97 -0.49 9.13
C ARG A 22 -5.49 -0.76 8.86
N PHE A 23 -4.71 -1.04 9.91
CA PHE A 23 -3.31 -1.43 9.79
C PHE A 23 -3.14 -2.77 9.08
N LYS A 24 -3.98 -3.77 9.40
CA LYS A 24 -3.98 -5.06 8.70
C LYS A 24 -4.34 -4.90 7.23
N GLN A 25 -5.38 -4.12 6.92
CA GLN A 25 -5.78 -3.85 5.54
C GLN A 25 -4.69 -3.11 4.76
N ALA A 26 -4.03 -2.13 5.37
CA ALA A 26 -2.91 -1.42 4.76
C ALA A 26 -1.70 -2.33 4.54
N GLY A 27 -1.38 -3.23 5.48
CA GLY A 27 -0.33 -4.24 5.33
C GLY A 27 -0.60 -5.20 4.17
N TYR A 28 -1.77 -5.85 4.16
CA TYR A 28 -2.14 -6.75 3.07
C TYR A 28 -2.22 -6.04 1.72
N GLY A 29 -2.81 -4.83 1.70
CA GLY A 29 -2.89 -4.02 0.49
C GLY A 29 -1.52 -3.61 -0.04
N PHE A 30 -0.64 -3.13 0.84
CA PHE A 30 0.73 -2.80 0.50
C PHE A 30 1.47 -3.98 -0.12
N LEU A 31 1.38 -5.17 0.50
CA LEU A 31 2.07 -6.37 0.03
C LEU A 31 1.49 -6.85 -1.31
N LEU A 32 0.16 -6.92 -1.43
CA LEU A 32 -0.51 -7.36 -2.66
C LEU A 32 -0.21 -6.43 -3.83
N LEU A 33 -0.32 -5.12 -3.63
CA LEU A 33 -0.08 -4.11 -4.66
C LEU A 33 1.39 -4.10 -5.10
N ASN A 34 2.33 -4.26 -4.16
CA ASN A 34 3.75 -4.41 -4.52
C ASN A 34 4.06 -5.70 -5.27
N LEU A 35 3.38 -6.81 -4.96
CA LEU A 35 3.52 -8.05 -5.72
C LEU A 35 2.98 -7.90 -7.14
N ILE A 36 1.83 -7.25 -7.32
CA ILE A 36 1.28 -6.93 -8.64
C ILE A 36 2.25 -6.02 -9.40
N TYR A 37 2.79 -4.99 -8.74
CA TYR A 37 3.83 -4.13 -9.32
C TYR A 37 5.04 -4.94 -9.79
N LEU A 38 5.54 -5.86 -8.96
CA LEU A 38 6.68 -6.71 -9.30
C LEU A 38 6.37 -7.62 -10.49
N ALA A 39 5.19 -8.23 -10.54
CA ALA A 39 4.77 -9.08 -11.65
C ALA A 39 4.70 -8.29 -12.97
N LEU A 40 4.13 -7.08 -12.94
CA LEU A 40 4.10 -6.18 -14.09
C LEU A 40 5.51 -5.75 -14.52
N ALA A 41 6.40 -5.45 -13.56
CA ALA A 41 7.77 -5.10 -13.85
C ALA A 41 8.52 -6.26 -14.54
N ILE A 42 8.34 -7.50 -14.08
CA ILE A 42 8.93 -8.69 -14.72
C ILE A 42 8.36 -8.91 -16.13
N PHE A 43 7.07 -8.68 -16.32
CA PHE A 43 6.42 -8.86 -17.62
C PHE A 43 6.86 -7.82 -18.66
N PHE A 44 6.94 -6.54 -18.27
CA PHE A 44 7.27 -5.44 -19.19
C PHE A 44 8.77 -5.16 -19.36
N ILE A 45 9.64 -5.69 -18.49
CA ILE A 45 11.10 -5.49 -18.57
C ILE A 45 11.80 -6.80 -18.99
N PRO A 46 12.01 -7.04 -20.30
CA PRO A 46 12.85 -8.14 -20.77
C PRO A 46 14.33 -7.72 -20.95
N PRO A 47 15.32 -8.62 -20.79
CA PRO A 47 15.32 -9.80 -19.95
C PRO A 47 15.73 -9.38 -18.53
N PHE A 48 14.95 -9.75 -17.50
CA PHE A 48 15.55 -9.87 -16.17
C PHE A 48 16.69 -10.86 -16.32
N ASN A 49 17.92 -10.34 -16.31
CA ASN A 49 19.11 -11.17 -16.37
C ASN A 49 19.08 -11.95 -15.05
N ILE A 50 18.55 -13.18 -15.06
CA ILE A 50 18.35 -14.06 -13.88
C ILE A 50 19.74 -14.57 -13.42
N GLY A 51 20.70 -13.66 -13.33
CA GLY A 51 21.94 -13.87 -12.62
C GLY A 51 21.68 -13.86 -11.13
N LEU A 52 22.60 -14.47 -10.39
CA LEU A 52 22.55 -14.58 -8.93
C LEU A 52 22.30 -13.22 -8.26
N THR A 53 22.90 -12.15 -8.76
CA THR A 53 22.72 -10.79 -8.23
C THR A 53 21.29 -10.28 -8.37
N ALA A 54 20.65 -10.47 -9.53
CA ALA A 54 19.27 -10.05 -9.74
C ALA A 54 18.30 -10.87 -8.86
N LEU A 55 18.57 -12.17 -8.72
CA LEU A 55 17.80 -13.05 -7.84
C LEU A 55 17.92 -12.62 -6.37
N LEU A 56 19.13 -12.31 -5.92
CA LEU A 56 19.39 -11.80 -4.57
C LEU A 56 18.74 -10.43 -4.34
N SER A 57 18.78 -9.52 -5.31
CA SER A 57 18.09 -8.23 -5.23
C SER A 57 16.56 -8.40 -5.17
N LEU A 58 16.00 -9.33 -5.95
CA LEU A 58 14.57 -9.63 -5.93
C LEU A 58 14.16 -10.24 -4.58
N LEU A 59 14.94 -11.20 -4.06
CA LEU A 59 14.71 -11.78 -2.75
C LEU A 59 14.81 -10.74 -1.63
N ALA A 60 15.84 -9.88 -1.66
CA ALA A 60 16.01 -8.80 -0.71
C ALA A 60 14.83 -7.81 -0.76
N PHE A 61 14.34 -7.48 -1.96
CA PHE A 61 13.17 -6.63 -2.12
C PHE A 61 11.91 -7.27 -1.52
N VAL A 62 11.65 -8.54 -1.80
CA VAL A 62 10.50 -9.27 -1.23
C VAL A 62 10.61 -9.37 0.31
N LEU A 63 11.80 -9.63 0.84
CA LEU A 63 12.04 -9.63 2.29
C LEU A 63 11.79 -8.24 2.89
N LEU A 64 12.26 -7.18 2.24
CA LEU A 64 12.03 -5.81 2.68
C LEU A 64 10.53 -5.46 2.71
N LEU A 65 9.78 -5.88 1.69
CA LEU A 65 8.32 -5.74 1.68
C LEU A 65 7.67 -6.50 2.83
N GLY A 66 8.12 -7.72 3.10
CA GLY A 66 7.68 -8.53 4.23
C GLY A 66 7.95 -7.84 5.57
N VAL A 67 9.14 -7.27 5.75
CA VAL A 67 9.52 -6.49 6.94
C VAL A 67 8.62 -5.28 7.11
N PHE A 68 8.41 -4.47 6.08
CA PHE A 68 7.49 -3.33 6.16
C PHE A 68 6.05 -3.73 6.46
N THR A 69 5.59 -4.84 5.86
CA THR A 69 4.26 -5.39 6.14
C THR A 69 4.14 -5.85 7.59
N TYR A 70 5.18 -6.50 8.13
CA TYR A 70 5.26 -6.90 9.52
C TYR A 70 5.20 -5.68 10.47
N TYR A 71 5.94 -4.62 10.17
CA TYR A 71 5.87 -3.38 10.95
C TYR A 71 4.54 -2.64 10.84
N LEU A 72 3.85 -2.73 9.69
CA LEU A 72 2.48 -2.26 9.54
C LEU A 72 1.52 -3.03 10.45
N PHE A 73 1.70 -4.35 10.59
CA PHE A 73 0.92 -5.16 11.55
C PHE A 73 1.21 -4.81 13.01
N GLN A 74 2.39 -4.26 13.33
CA GLN A 74 2.69 -3.70 14.66
C GLN A 74 2.08 -2.30 14.90
N GLU A 75 1.16 -1.84 14.04
CA GLU A 75 0.41 -0.58 14.19
C GLU A 75 1.31 0.66 14.31
N LYS A 76 2.53 0.60 13.75
CA LYS A 76 3.50 1.69 13.78
C LYS A 76 3.08 2.81 12.82
N LYS A 77 2.32 3.78 13.34
CA LYS A 77 1.83 4.97 12.61
C LYS A 77 2.93 5.70 11.83
N LEU A 78 4.09 5.97 12.44
CA LEU A 78 5.20 6.66 11.78
C LEU A 78 5.66 5.94 10.51
N LEU A 79 5.76 4.60 10.55
CA LEU A 79 6.18 3.82 9.39
C LEU A 79 5.16 3.92 8.26
N ALA A 80 3.86 3.81 8.58
CA ALA A 80 2.79 4.01 7.61
C ALA A 80 2.82 5.40 6.97
N GLN A 81 3.10 6.44 7.76
CA GLN A 81 3.23 7.83 7.28
C GLN A 81 4.43 8.00 6.35
N PHE A 82 5.61 7.50 6.73
CA PHE A 82 6.80 7.54 5.87
C PHE A 82 6.58 6.79 4.55
N LEU A 83 6.00 5.59 4.61
CA LEU A 83 5.66 4.82 3.41
C LEU A 83 4.64 5.58 2.55
N ALA A 84 3.61 6.19 3.15
CA ALA A 84 2.67 7.02 2.41
C ALA A 84 3.39 8.16 1.67
N VAL A 85 4.27 8.92 2.34
CA VAL A 85 5.00 10.02 1.68
C VAL A 85 5.86 9.50 0.52
N ILE A 86 6.57 8.40 0.68
CA ILE A 86 7.39 7.79 -0.38
C ILE A 86 6.52 7.36 -1.57
N TYR A 87 5.39 6.71 -1.31
CA TYR A 87 4.48 6.24 -2.37
C TYR A 87 3.74 7.40 -3.05
N GLY A 88 3.42 8.46 -2.32
CA GLY A 88 2.85 9.69 -2.86
C GLY A 88 3.85 10.44 -3.75
N ALA A 89 5.10 10.56 -3.32
CA ALA A 89 6.15 11.14 -4.16
C ALA A 89 6.37 10.32 -5.44
N ARG A 90 6.37 8.98 -5.31
CA ARG A 90 6.44 8.07 -6.46
C ARG A 90 5.25 8.24 -7.40
N SER A 91 4.02 8.36 -6.89
CA SER A 91 2.83 8.52 -7.74
C SER A 91 2.85 9.85 -8.50
N VAL A 92 3.28 10.94 -7.86
CA VAL A 92 3.47 12.25 -8.52
C VAL A 92 4.52 12.16 -9.62
N PHE A 93 5.65 11.50 -9.36
CA PHE A 93 6.69 11.29 -10.38
C PHE A 93 6.19 10.46 -11.55
N THR A 94 5.48 9.35 -11.28
CA THR A 94 4.89 8.50 -12.32
C THR A 94 3.81 9.23 -13.12
N ALA A 95 2.99 10.06 -12.47
CA ALA A 95 2.01 10.90 -13.14
C ALA A 95 2.67 11.98 -14.00
N TYR A 96 3.74 12.61 -13.51
CA TYR A 96 4.54 13.55 -14.29
C TYR A 96 5.13 12.89 -15.54
N SER A 97 5.74 11.71 -15.41
CA SER A 97 6.26 10.94 -16.56
C SER A 97 5.15 10.54 -17.55
N PHE A 98 3.94 10.28 -17.05
CA PHE A 98 2.78 10.00 -17.91
C PHE A 98 2.38 11.22 -18.76
N PHE A 99 2.32 12.41 -18.16
CA PHE A 99 2.00 13.64 -18.89
C PHE A 99 3.14 14.15 -19.78
N ALA A 100 4.39 13.92 -19.39
CA ALA A 100 5.57 14.32 -20.14
C ALA A 100 5.81 13.47 -21.41
N GLY A 101 5.05 12.39 -21.61
CA GLY A 101 5.10 11.56 -22.82
C GLY A 101 6.28 10.59 -22.90
N ASP A 102 7.09 10.50 -21.85
CA ASP A 102 8.33 9.70 -21.80
C ASP A 102 8.07 8.22 -21.40
N THR A 103 6.89 7.69 -21.75
CA THR A 103 6.32 6.56 -20.99
C THR A 103 6.86 5.19 -21.39
N PHE A 104 7.46 4.52 -20.39
CA PHE A 104 7.46 3.06 -20.29
C PHE A 104 6.03 2.52 -20.42
N GLN A 105 5.80 1.49 -21.25
CA GLN A 105 4.47 0.89 -21.47
C GLN A 105 3.74 0.46 -20.18
N ALA A 106 4.48 0.21 -19.10
CA ALA A 106 3.93 -0.22 -17.81
C ALA A 106 3.40 0.91 -16.90
N VAL A 107 3.76 2.17 -17.17
CA VAL A 107 3.39 3.35 -16.36
C VAL A 107 1.88 3.47 -16.07
N PRO A 108 0.97 3.27 -17.05
CA PRO A 108 -0.48 3.38 -16.81
C PRO A 108 -1.01 2.36 -15.81
N TYR A 109 -0.36 1.20 -15.67
CA TYR A 109 -0.74 0.14 -14.74
C TYR A 109 -0.17 0.37 -13.34
N PHE A 110 1.01 1.00 -13.24
CA PHE A 110 1.64 1.33 -11.96
C PHE A 110 0.95 2.47 -11.23
N LEU A 111 0.43 3.45 -11.96
CA LEU A 111 -0.19 4.64 -11.41
C LEU A 111 -1.38 4.33 -10.47
N PRO A 112 -2.42 3.56 -10.87
CA PRO A 112 -3.51 3.20 -9.96
C PRO A 112 -3.03 2.37 -8.77
N CYS A 113 -2.06 1.48 -8.98
CA CYS A 113 -1.47 0.67 -7.92
C CYS A 113 -0.80 1.53 -6.83
N LEU A 114 -0.03 2.53 -7.24
CA LEU A 114 0.64 3.48 -6.34
C LEU A 114 -0.37 4.35 -5.59
N PHE A 115 -1.40 4.86 -6.29
CA PHE A 115 -2.46 5.66 -5.66
C PHE A 115 -3.26 4.88 -4.61
N ILE A 116 -3.63 3.62 -4.90
CA ILE A 116 -4.35 2.78 -3.94
C ILE A 116 -3.45 2.47 -2.73
N THR A 117 -2.17 2.15 -2.97
CA THR A 117 -1.21 1.88 -1.89
C THR A 117 -1.05 3.11 -0.99
N PHE A 118 -0.87 4.29 -1.60
CA PHE A 118 -0.81 5.57 -0.89
C PHE A 118 -2.04 5.82 -0.04
N TYR A 119 -3.24 5.64 -0.60
CA TYR A 119 -4.49 5.84 0.13
C TYR A 119 -4.63 4.86 1.31
N LEU A 120 -4.30 3.58 1.13
CA LEU A 120 -4.35 2.59 2.22
C LEU A 120 -3.34 2.90 3.33
N LEU A 121 -2.12 3.33 2.98
CA LEU A 121 -1.11 3.77 3.94
C LEU A 121 -1.51 5.06 4.66
N GLY A 122 -2.06 6.04 3.94
CA GLY A 122 -2.59 7.28 4.50
C GLY A 122 -3.77 7.03 5.44
N ARG A 123 -4.62 6.05 5.12
CA ARG A 123 -5.70 5.59 5.99
C ARG A 123 -5.19 4.98 7.30
N ALA A 124 -4.09 4.23 7.26
CA ALA A 124 -3.47 3.70 8.47
C ALA A 124 -2.67 4.76 9.27
N GLY A 125 -1.96 5.67 8.59
CA GLY A 125 -1.09 6.66 9.21
C GLY A 125 -1.79 7.93 9.71
N TRP A 126 -2.79 8.44 8.98
CA TRP A 126 -3.54 9.67 9.26
C TRP A 126 -5.02 9.45 9.54
N ASN A 127 -5.46 8.19 9.62
CA ASN A 127 -6.84 7.83 9.96
C ASN A 127 -7.89 8.42 8.99
N TRP A 128 -7.53 8.54 7.70
CA TRP A 128 -8.43 9.01 6.63
C TRP A 128 -9.75 8.19 6.57
N PRO A 129 -10.85 8.80 6.09
CA PRO A 129 -12.14 8.13 5.98
C PRO A 129 -12.06 6.87 5.09
#